data_AF-A0A2E5FYC0-F1
#
_entry.id   AF-A0A2E5FYC0-F1
#
_cell.length_a   1.000
_cell.length_b   1.000
_cell.length_c   1.000
_cell.angle_alpha   90.00
_cell.angle_beta   90.00
_cell.angle_gamma   90.00
#
_symmetry.space_group_name_H-M   'P 1'
#
loop_
_entity.id
_entity.type
_entity.pdbx_description
1 polymer ?
#
loop_
_entity_poly.entity_id
_entity_poly.type
_entity_poly.pdbx_seq_one_letter_code
_entity_poly.pdbx_strand_id
1 'polypeptide(L)'
;MIRAVRIATKLGLTIDPSAEPPADMVDLLADVPSARLFDEVLKLLMHPAGPEVFAALRHYDLLRPMFPQTHAVLESDAGAASEVLINTAIANTAARIEAGKPVTPAFIFAALLWPAVRERAADLEREGMPASPALSSAQSHVVSQQVQRVAIPKRFSIPMREIWQLQPRFHKRRGRAPNRLIPHPRFRAAYDFLLLRATAGEVEQELADWWTLVQDDPATPKPASGTGMKKRKRRGGRRRRLHEDNEPPADDE
;
A
#
# COMPACT_ATOMS: atom_id res chain seq x y z
N MET A 1 28.41 -4.84 -5.92
CA MET A 1 27.50 -3.85 -5.31
C MET A 1 26.50 -4.49 -4.34
N ILE A 2 25.27 -4.85 -4.75
CA ILE A 2 24.18 -5.28 -3.83
C ILE A 2 24.57 -6.44 -2.90
N ARG A 3 25.26 -7.47 -3.42
CA ARG A 3 25.70 -8.61 -2.59
C ARG A 3 26.74 -8.23 -1.54
N ALA A 4 27.64 -7.31 -1.88
CA ALA A 4 28.67 -6.82 -0.94
C ALA A 4 27.99 -6.10 0.22
N VAL A 5 27.06 -5.19 -0.08
CA VAL A 5 26.22 -4.51 0.92
C VAL A 5 25.50 -5.53 1.81
N ARG A 6 24.82 -6.51 1.22
CA ARG A 6 24.12 -7.56 1.99
C ARG A 6 25.05 -8.36 2.92
N ILE A 7 26.24 -8.74 2.45
CA ILE A 7 27.18 -9.54 3.23
C ILE A 7 27.76 -8.70 4.37
N ALA A 8 28.13 -7.45 4.07
CA ALA A 8 28.69 -6.54 5.06
C ALA A 8 27.70 -6.28 6.20
N THR A 9 26.46 -5.89 5.89
CA THR A 9 25.44 -5.63 6.90
C THR A 9 25.04 -6.88 7.68
N LYS A 10 24.90 -8.03 7.01
CA LYS A 10 24.58 -9.30 7.68
C LYS A 10 25.64 -9.72 8.69
N LEU A 11 26.91 -9.44 8.43
CA LEU A 11 28.03 -9.86 9.27
C LEU A 11 28.53 -8.74 10.21
N GLY A 12 27.88 -7.56 10.20
CA GLY A 12 28.33 -6.40 10.96
C GLY A 12 29.71 -5.88 10.53
N LEU A 13 30.08 -6.09 9.26
CA LEU A 13 31.35 -5.66 8.70
C LEU A 13 31.21 -4.28 8.06
N THR A 14 32.31 -3.52 8.10
CA THR A 14 32.45 -2.28 7.31
C THR A 14 33.05 -2.64 5.95
N ILE A 15 32.52 -2.06 4.88
CA ILE A 15 33.09 -2.24 3.54
C ILE A 15 34.34 -1.36 3.45
N ASP A 16 35.45 -1.91 2.96
CA ASP A 16 36.65 -1.12 2.70
C ASP A 16 36.32 0.00 1.67
N PRO A 17 36.79 1.25 1.85
CA PRO A 17 36.47 2.34 0.93
C PRO A 17 36.77 2.04 -0.55
N SER A 18 37.80 1.23 -0.84
CA SER A 18 38.14 0.81 -2.20
C SER A 18 37.17 -0.22 -2.81
N ALA A 19 36.34 -0.83 -1.97
CA ALA A 19 35.36 -1.87 -2.32
C ALA A 19 33.90 -1.41 -2.15
N GLU A 20 33.67 -0.15 -1.76
CA GLU A 20 32.34 0.45 -1.74
C GLU A 20 31.71 0.41 -3.14
N PRO A 21 30.36 0.29 -3.25
CA PRO A 21 29.68 0.41 -4.53
C PRO A 21 30.06 1.72 -5.24
N PRO A 22 30.73 1.67 -6.41
CA PRO A 22 31.13 2.90 -7.09
C PRO A 22 29.91 3.66 -7.59
N ALA A 23 29.84 4.97 -7.29
CA ALA A 23 28.68 5.79 -7.61
C ALA A 23 28.36 5.82 -9.11
N ASP A 24 29.40 5.85 -9.95
CA ASP A 24 29.34 5.82 -11.41
C ASP A 24 28.88 4.46 -11.98
N MET A 25 28.90 3.40 -11.18
CA MET A 25 28.48 2.06 -11.58
C MET A 25 27.08 1.69 -11.10
N VAL A 26 26.42 2.48 -10.24
CA VAL A 26 25.08 2.17 -9.69
C VAL A 26 24.07 1.90 -10.80
N ASP A 27 24.12 2.68 -11.88
CA ASP A 27 23.17 2.56 -13.00
C ASP A 27 23.29 1.22 -13.75
N LEU A 28 24.43 0.52 -13.68
CA LEU A 28 24.60 -0.81 -14.28
C LEU A 28 23.64 -1.86 -13.67
N LEU A 29 23.06 -1.59 -12.49
CA LEU A 29 22.01 -2.43 -11.95
C LEU A 29 20.76 -2.47 -12.83
N ALA A 30 20.51 -1.44 -13.64
CA ALA A 30 19.42 -1.41 -14.61
C ALA A 30 19.52 -2.51 -15.68
N ASP A 31 20.73 -2.96 -15.99
CA ASP A 31 21.01 -3.98 -17.02
C ASP A 31 20.87 -5.41 -16.49
N VAL A 32 20.72 -5.57 -15.17
CA VAL A 32 20.53 -6.88 -14.53
C VAL A 32 19.12 -7.38 -14.84
N PRO A 33 18.94 -8.67 -15.22
CA PRO A 33 17.61 -9.22 -15.47
C PRO A 33 16.66 -9.00 -14.29
N SER A 34 15.48 -8.46 -14.56
CA SER A 34 14.50 -8.04 -13.55
C SER A 34 14.04 -9.18 -12.63
N ALA A 35 14.02 -10.42 -13.11
CA ALA A 35 13.75 -11.61 -12.27
C ALA A 35 14.87 -11.89 -11.26
N ARG A 36 16.14 -11.66 -11.64
CA ARG A 36 17.27 -11.81 -10.74
C ARG A 36 17.28 -10.72 -9.68
N LEU A 37 16.92 -9.49 -10.04
CA LEU A 37 16.74 -8.41 -9.08
C LEU A 37 15.64 -8.70 -8.07
N PHE A 38 14.53 -9.32 -8.50
CA PHE A 38 13.48 -9.77 -7.57
C PHE A 38 14.05 -10.71 -6.49
N ASP A 39 14.80 -11.74 -6.89
CA ASP A 39 15.39 -12.68 -5.93
C ASP A 39 16.41 -12.01 -5.00
N GLU A 40 17.20 -11.05 -5.50
CA GLU A 40 18.15 -10.31 -4.69
C GLU A 40 17.45 -9.36 -3.71
N VAL A 41 16.34 -8.70 -4.09
CA VAL A 41 15.53 -7.87 -3.17
C VAL A 41 14.99 -8.70 -2.01
N LEU A 42 14.49 -9.91 -2.26
CA LEU A 42 14.03 -10.79 -1.17
C LEU A 42 15.18 -11.12 -0.22
N LYS A 43 16.35 -11.47 -0.77
CA LYS A 43 17.54 -11.80 0.00
C LYS A 43 18.10 -10.62 0.81
N LEU A 44 17.90 -9.40 0.32
CA LEU A 44 18.31 -8.17 0.99
C LEU A 44 17.39 -7.84 2.17
N LEU A 45 16.08 -7.83 1.93
CA LEU A 45 15.12 -7.20 2.83
C LEU A 45 14.32 -8.20 3.69
N MET A 46 14.23 -9.47 3.28
CA MET A 46 13.59 -10.52 4.07
C MET A 46 14.63 -11.29 4.88
N HIS A 47 15.33 -10.57 5.74
CA HIS A 47 16.38 -11.08 6.64
C HIS A 47 16.36 -10.25 7.95
N PRO A 48 16.83 -10.77 9.10
CA PRO A 48 16.91 -10.01 10.34
C PRO A 48 17.63 -8.65 10.20
N ALA A 49 18.79 -8.63 9.52
CA ALA A 49 19.52 -7.38 9.20
C ALA A 49 18.89 -6.51 8.09
N GLY A 50 17.60 -6.69 7.80
CA GLY A 50 16.89 -5.97 6.74
C GLY A 50 16.92 -4.45 6.88
N PRO A 51 16.70 -3.87 8.08
CA PRO A 51 16.76 -2.42 8.30
C PRO A 51 18.13 -1.82 7.94
N GLU A 52 19.21 -2.47 8.37
CA GLU A 52 20.59 -2.04 8.10
C GLU A 52 20.91 -2.17 6.60
N VAL A 53 20.44 -3.24 5.96
CA VAL A 53 20.53 -3.40 4.50
C VAL A 53 19.81 -2.26 3.80
N PHE A 54 18.59 -1.91 4.21
CA PHE A 54 17.84 -0.83 3.56
C PHE A 54 18.53 0.52 3.72
N ALA A 55 19.02 0.84 4.92
CA ALA A 55 19.80 2.05 5.16
C ALA A 55 21.05 2.11 4.26
N ALA A 56 21.77 0.99 4.10
CA ALA A 56 22.92 0.93 3.21
C ALA A 56 22.52 1.06 1.72
N LEU A 57 21.39 0.47 1.30
CA LEU A 57 20.87 0.65 -0.07
C LEU A 57 20.51 2.10 -0.36
N ARG A 58 20.03 2.85 0.64
CA ARG A 58 19.81 4.31 0.53
C ARG A 58 21.12 5.07 0.46
N HIS A 59 22.05 4.77 1.36
CA HIS A 59 23.35 5.43 1.44
C HIS A 59 24.15 5.32 0.13
N TYR A 60 24.18 4.13 -0.48
CA TYR A 60 24.90 3.88 -1.73
C TYR A 60 24.04 4.08 -3.00
N ASP A 61 22.86 4.72 -2.89
CA ASP A 61 21.95 4.99 -4.01
C ASP A 61 21.51 3.73 -4.82
N LEU A 62 21.70 2.54 -4.26
CA LEU A 62 21.37 1.27 -4.92
C LEU A 62 19.86 1.05 -5.02
N LEU A 63 19.05 1.76 -4.21
CA LEU A 63 17.60 1.70 -4.30
C LEU A 63 17.08 2.31 -5.61
N ARG A 64 17.69 3.38 -6.12
CA ARG A 64 17.25 4.12 -7.31
C ARG A 64 17.07 3.27 -8.56
N PRO A 65 18.05 2.47 -9.02
CA PRO A 65 17.87 1.65 -10.21
C PRO A 65 16.84 0.52 -10.03
N MET A 66 16.64 0.04 -8.79
CA MET A 66 15.69 -1.03 -8.49
C MET A 66 14.25 -0.53 -8.32
N PHE A 67 14.05 0.62 -7.68
CA PHE A 67 12.75 1.19 -7.31
C PHE A 67 12.69 2.68 -7.65
N PRO A 68 12.82 3.06 -8.94
CA PRO A 68 12.96 4.47 -9.33
C PRO A 68 11.78 5.34 -8.90
N GLN A 69 10.56 4.80 -8.96
CA GLN A 69 9.34 5.52 -8.55
C GLN A 69 9.31 5.77 -7.05
N THR A 70 9.64 4.77 -6.23
CA THR A 70 9.72 4.92 -4.77
C THR A 70 10.85 5.86 -4.38
N HIS A 71 12.02 5.71 -5.01
CA HIS A 71 13.17 6.57 -4.80
C HIS A 71 12.80 8.04 -5.01
N ALA A 72 12.13 8.37 -6.13
CA ALA A 72 11.71 9.74 -6.40
C ALA A 72 10.81 10.34 -5.29
N VAL A 73 9.94 9.54 -4.68
CA VAL A 73 9.11 9.99 -3.55
C VAL A 73 9.94 10.17 -2.28
N LEU A 74 10.91 9.29 -2.03
CA LEU A 74 11.80 9.39 -0.87
C LEU A 74 12.69 10.63 -0.92
N GLU A 75 13.03 11.14 -2.11
CA GLU A 75 13.77 12.40 -2.29
C GLU A 75 12.87 13.66 -2.26
N SER A 76 11.56 13.51 -2.08
CA SER A 76 10.60 14.62 -2.02
C SER A 76 10.25 15.01 -0.59
N ASP A 77 9.51 16.11 -0.40
CA ASP A 77 8.98 16.53 0.91
C ASP A 77 8.12 15.45 1.59
N ALA A 78 7.48 14.58 0.80
CA ALA A 78 6.68 13.46 1.30
C ALA A 78 7.53 12.24 1.73
N GLY A 79 8.85 12.31 1.56
CA GLY A 79 9.78 11.20 1.73
C GLY A 79 9.89 10.70 3.16
N ALA A 80 9.89 11.61 4.16
CA ALA A 80 10.08 11.24 5.57
C ALA A 80 9.02 10.23 6.07
N ALA A 81 7.73 10.50 5.80
CA ALA A 81 6.65 9.59 6.19
C ALA A 81 6.76 8.24 5.45
N SER A 82 7.10 8.28 4.16
CA SER A 82 7.30 7.08 3.33
C SER A 82 8.48 6.23 3.81
N GLU A 83 9.55 6.87 4.27
CA GLU A 83 10.72 6.20 4.85
C GLU A 83 10.38 5.53 6.17
N VAL A 84 9.62 6.19 7.06
CA VAL A 84 9.12 5.58 8.29
C VAL A 84 8.28 4.33 7.98
N LEU A 85 7.37 4.42 7.01
CA LEU A 85 6.52 3.29 6.62
C LEU A 85 7.36 2.08 6.15
N ILE A 86 8.32 2.32 5.25
CA ILE A 86 9.17 1.27 4.69
C ILE A 86 10.07 0.66 5.77
N ASN A 87 10.76 1.49 6.56
CA ASN A 87 11.62 1.02 7.65
C ASN A 87 10.83 0.19 8.67
N THR A 88 9.63 0.64 9.06
CA THR A 88 8.77 -0.10 9.99
C THR A 88 8.33 -1.44 9.39
N ALA A 89 8.00 -1.48 8.10
CA ALA A 89 7.61 -2.73 7.42
C ALA A 89 8.76 -3.75 7.39
N ILE A 90 9.99 -3.28 7.13
CA ILE A 90 11.19 -4.10 7.08
C ILE A 90 11.56 -4.57 8.50
N ALA A 91 11.54 -3.70 9.49
CA ALA A 91 11.80 -4.05 10.89
C ALA A 91 10.80 -5.08 11.43
N ASN A 92 9.50 -4.90 11.15
CA ASN A 92 8.49 -5.89 11.52
C ASN A 92 8.71 -7.23 10.82
N THR A 93 9.18 -7.22 9.57
CA THR A 93 9.51 -8.44 8.82
C THR A 93 10.73 -9.14 9.42
N ALA A 94 11.77 -8.39 9.77
CA ALA A 94 12.96 -8.90 10.47
C ALA A 94 12.58 -9.57 11.80
N ALA A 95 11.82 -8.89 12.66
CA ALA A 95 11.37 -9.43 13.94
C ALA A 95 10.52 -10.71 13.79
N ARG A 96 9.70 -10.79 12.73
CA ARG A 96 8.94 -12.01 12.42
C ARG A 96 9.84 -13.18 12.02
N ILE A 97 10.87 -12.91 11.23
CA ILE A 97 11.84 -13.93 10.82
C ILE A 97 12.60 -14.47 12.03
N GLU A 98 13.07 -13.59 12.92
CA GLU A 98 13.74 -13.98 14.17
C GLU A 98 12.84 -14.84 15.06
N ALA A 99 11.55 -14.50 15.13
CA ALA A 99 10.55 -15.28 15.85
C ALA A 99 10.11 -16.57 15.12
N GLY A 100 10.73 -16.95 14.00
CA GLY A 100 10.38 -18.14 13.22
C GLY A 100 8.97 -18.08 12.58
N LYS A 101 8.38 -16.89 12.48
CA LYS A 101 7.03 -16.68 11.94
C LYS A 101 7.07 -16.55 10.42
N PRO A 102 6.04 -17.02 9.70
CA PRO A 102 5.98 -16.86 8.25
C PRO A 102 5.88 -15.39 7.86
N VAL A 103 6.58 -15.05 6.78
CA VAL A 103 6.60 -13.75 6.12
C VAL A 103 6.28 -13.93 4.64
N THR A 104 5.81 -12.88 3.97
CA THR A 104 5.42 -12.95 2.56
C THR A 104 6.03 -11.80 1.74
N PRO A 105 6.59 -12.08 0.54
CA PRO A 105 7.06 -11.04 -0.37
C PRO A 105 6.02 -9.97 -0.68
N ALA A 106 4.73 -10.36 -0.75
CA ALA A 106 3.65 -9.44 -1.09
C ALA A 106 3.56 -8.25 -0.13
N PHE A 107 3.88 -8.44 1.16
CA PHE A 107 3.79 -7.38 2.17
C PHE A 107 4.95 -6.39 2.07
N ILE A 108 6.19 -6.89 1.89
CA ILE A 108 7.36 -6.03 1.68
C ILE A 108 7.21 -5.20 0.40
N PHE A 109 6.81 -5.82 -0.71
CA PHE A 109 6.57 -5.07 -1.94
C PHE A 109 5.37 -4.10 -1.83
N ALA A 110 4.35 -4.45 -1.03
CA ALA A 110 3.26 -3.51 -0.72
C ALA A 110 3.78 -2.25 -0.04
N ALA A 111 4.71 -2.39 0.92
CA ALA A 111 5.31 -1.25 1.62
C ALA A 111 6.26 -0.45 0.72
N LEU A 112 7.16 -1.13 -0.01
CA LEU A 112 8.13 -0.47 -0.89
C LEU A 112 7.48 0.36 -1.99
N LEU A 113 6.37 -0.11 -2.58
CA LEU A 113 5.73 0.58 -3.71
C LEU A 113 4.61 1.53 -3.30
N TRP A 114 4.17 1.48 -2.04
CA TRP A 114 3.08 2.32 -1.57
C TRP A 114 3.32 3.83 -1.72
N PRO A 115 4.53 4.38 -1.44
CA PRO A 115 4.79 5.80 -1.65
C PRO A 115 4.45 6.25 -3.07
N ALA A 116 4.93 5.53 -4.09
CA ALA A 116 4.64 5.83 -5.48
C ALA A 116 3.15 5.67 -5.83
N VAL A 117 2.48 4.65 -5.30
CA VAL A 117 1.04 4.43 -5.50
C VAL A 117 0.23 5.58 -4.91
N ARG A 118 0.60 6.04 -3.70
CA ARG A 118 -0.08 7.10 -2.97
C ARG A 118 0.03 8.43 -3.70
N GLU A 119 1.25 8.82 -4.11
CA GLU A 119 1.46 10.06 -4.87
C GLU A 119 0.71 10.03 -6.21
N ARG A 120 0.82 8.94 -6.97
CA ARG A 120 0.12 8.82 -8.25
C ARG A 120 -1.41 8.83 -8.09
N ALA A 121 -1.93 8.24 -7.01
CA ALA A 121 -3.36 8.29 -6.71
C ALA A 121 -3.80 9.72 -6.38
N ALA A 122 -3.02 10.44 -5.58
CA ALA A 122 -3.29 11.84 -5.24
C ALA A 122 -3.28 12.74 -6.49
N ASP A 123 -2.35 12.53 -7.42
CA ASP A 123 -2.32 13.24 -8.71
C ASP A 123 -3.61 13.02 -9.50
N LEU A 124 -4.02 11.76 -9.66
CA LEU A 124 -5.25 11.41 -10.37
C LEU A 124 -6.50 11.98 -9.70
N GLU A 125 -6.53 12.04 -8.37
CA GLU A 125 -7.61 12.71 -7.63
C GLU A 125 -7.64 14.21 -7.87
N ARG A 126 -6.48 14.88 -7.93
CA ARG A 126 -6.36 16.31 -8.30
C ARG A 126 -6.79 16.58 -9.73
N GLU A 127 -6.57 15.62 -10.63
CA GLU A 127 -7.07 15.64 -12.02
C GLU A 127 -8.60 15.39 -12.11
N GLY A 128 -9.28 15.15 -10.99
CA GLY A 128 -10.75 15.01 -10.90
C GLY A 128 -11.24 13.56 -10.92
N MET A 129 -10.35 12.57 -10.90
CA MET A 129 -10.75 11.16 -10.80
C MET A 129 -11.24 10.84 -9.37
N PRO A 130 -12.35 10.11 -9.20
CA PRO A 130 -12.77 9.69 -7.87
C PRO A 130 -11.72 8.80 -7.18
N ALA A 131 -11.62 8.87 -5.85
CA ALA A 131 -10.56 8.21 -5.07
C ALA A 131 -10.39 6.69 -5.33
N SER A 132 -11.49 5.94 -5.45
CA SER A 132 -11.41 4.49 -5.69
C SER A 132 -10.83 4.13 -7.07
N PRO A 133 -11.34 4.68 -8.20
CA PRO A 133 -10.72 4.47 -9.50
C PRO A 133 -9.32 5.10 -9.62
N ALA A 134 -9.05 6.22 -8.95
CA ALA A 134 -7.71 6.83 -8.89
C ALA A 134 -6.69 5.87 -8.29
N LEU A 135 -7.00 5.30 -7.11
CA LEU A 135 -6.15 4.31 -6.47
C LEU A 135 -5.94 3.07 -7.35
N SER A 136 -7.00 2.52 -7.95
CA SER A 136 -6.88 1.34 -8.83
C SER A 136 -6.01 1.60 -10.06
N SER A 137 -6.12 2.80 -10.64
CA SER A 137 -5.33 3.23 -11.79
C SER A 137 -3.87 3.45 -11.41
N ALA A 138 -3.62 4.11 -10.28
CA ALA A 138 -2.28 4.31 -9.73
C ALA A 138 -1.57 2.98 -9.44
N GLN A 139 -2.26 2.02 -8.81
CA GLN A 139 -1.72 0.68 -8.56
C GLN A 139 -1.28 0.00 -9.86
N SER A 140 -2.13 0.06 -10.89
CA SER A 140 -1.85 -0.60 -12.18
C SER A 140 -0.67 0.06 -12.87
N HIS A 141 -0.62 1.40 -12.88
CA HIS A 141 0.47 2.18 -13.45
C HIS A 141 1.80 1.87 -12.76
N VAL A 142 1.87 2.03 -11.44
CA VAL A 142 3.11 1.85 -10.67
C VAL A 142 3.64 0.43 -10.80
N VAL A 143 2.78 -0.57 -10.70
CA VAL A 143 3.18 -1.98 -10.85
C VAL A 143 3.67 -2.27 -12.27
N SER A 144 3.02 -1.73 -13.31
CA SER A 144 3.42 -1.97 -14.71
C SER A 144 4.82 -1.44 -15.05
N GLN A 145 5.20 -0.30 -14.47
CA GLN A 145 6.54 0.26 -14.60
C GLN A 145 7.54 -0.50 -13.72
N GLN A 146 7.16 -0.84 -12.49
CA GLN A 146 8.05 -1.52 -11.55
C GLN A 146 8.48 -2.90 -12.06
N VAL A 147 7.58 -3.66 -12.70
CA VAL A 147 7.92 -5.00 -13.22
C VAL A 147 8.99 -5.00 -14.31
N GLN A 148 9.24 -3.85 -14.95
CA GLN A 148 10.35 -3.69 -15.91
C GLN A 148 11.71 -3.68 -15.20
N ARG A 149 11.77 -3.26 -13.93
CA ARG A 149 12.99 -3.20 -13.11
C ARG A 149 13.13 -4.42 -12.20
N VAL A 150 12.05 -4.80 -11.51
CA VAL A 150 12.01 -5.94 -10.59
C VAL A 150 10.78 -6.77 -10.92
N ALA A 151 10.97 -7.94 -11.51
CA ALA A 151 9.86 -8.77 -12.00
C ALA A 151 9.14 -9.44 -10.84
N ILE A 152 8.02 -8.84 -10.38
CA ILE A 152 7.21 -9.37 -9.28
C ILE A 152 6.22 -10.41 -9.82
N PRO A 153 6.34 -11.70 -9.45
CA PRO A 153 5.41 -12.75 -9.86
C PRO A 153 3.94 -12.43 -9.49
N LYS A 154 2.99 -12.85 -10.33
CA LYS A 154 1.54 -12.63 -10.10
C LYS A 154 1.05 -13.12 -8.73
N ARG A 155 1.59 -14.25 -8.25
CA ARG A 155 1.27 -14.79 -6.91
C ARG A 155 1.59 -13.84 -5.76
N PHE A 156 2.45 -12.83 -5.97
CA PHE A 156 2.77 -11.80 -4.99
C PHE A 156 2.17 -10.45 -5.35
N SER A 157 2.13 -10.08 -6.64
CA SER A 157 1.57 -8.77 -7.04
C SER A 157 0.03 -8.70 -6.91
N ILE A 158 -0.68 -9.81 -7.03
CA ILE A 158 -2.13 -9.86 -6.76
C ILE A 158 -2.43 -9.55 -5.28
N PRO A 159 -1.90 -10.32 -4.29
CA PRO A 159 -2.19 -10.03 -2.89
C PRO A 159 -1.64 -8.68 -2.42
N MET A 160 -0.53 -8.21 -2.99
CA MET A 160 -0.03 -6.85 -2.76
C MET A 160 -1.07 -5.79 -3.14
N ARG A 161 -1.69 -5.91 -4.33
CA ARG A 161 -2.76 -4.98 -4.74
C ARG A 161 -4.00 -5.10 -3.87
N GLU A 162 -4.37 -6.31 -3.44
CA GLU A 162 -5.49 -6.51 -2.50
C GLU A 162 -5.25 -5.77 -1.18
N ILE A 163 -4.03 -5.81 -0.63
CA ILE A 163 -3.66 -5.05 0.59
C ILE A 163 -3.99 -3.56 0.43
N TRP A 164 -3.59 -2.96 -0.69
CA TRP A 164 -3.84 -1.55 -0.98
C TRP A 164 -5.34 -1.26 -1.21
N GLN A 165 -6.05 -2.11 -1.93
CA GLN A 165 -7.48 -1.94 -2.22
C GLN A 165 -8.37 -2.00 -0.98
N LEU A 166 -7.90 -2.67 0.08
CA LEU A 166 -8.60 -2.69 1.36
C LEU A 166 -8.37 -1.42 2.18
N GLN A 167 -7.30 -0.64 1.92
CA GLN A 167 -6.96 0.57 2.69
C GLN A 167 -8.13 1.57 2.82
N PRO A 168 -8.82 1.96 1.73
CA PRO A 168 -9.95 2.89 1.83
C PRO A 168 -11.15 2.33 2.63
N ARG A 169 -11.24 1.00 2.78
CA ARG A 169 -12.36 0.35 3.49
C ARG A 169 -12.23 0.51 5.01
N PHE A 170 -11.02 0.67 5.54
CA PHE A 170 -10.81 0.88 6.97
C PHE A 170 -11.45 2.18 7.48
N HIS A 171 -11.58 3.21 6.63
CA HIS A 171 -12.30 4.45 7.01
C HIS A 171 -13.82 4.22 7.22
N LYS A 172 -14.40 3.12 6.72
CA LYS A 172 -15.82 2.79 6.84
C LYS A 172 -16.10 2.00 8.13
N ARG A 173 -16.02 2.68 9.27
CA ARG A 173 -16.22 2.10 10.63
C ARG A 173 -17.69 1.91 11.07
N ARG A 174 -18.66 2.14 10.19
CA ARG A 174 -20.11 2.16 10.54
C ARG A 174 -20.91 1.07 9.85
N GLY A 175 -22.03 0.70 10.46
CA GLY A 175 -22.98 -0.27 9.92
C GLY A 175 -22.38 -1.68 9.84
N ARG A 176 -22.68 -2.41 8.75
CA ARG A 176 -22.18 -3.77 8.52
C ARG A 176 -20.78 -3.82 7.88
N ALA A 177 -20.12 -2.68 7.65
CA ALA A 177 -18.86 -2.64 6.93
C ALA A 177 -17.71 -3.38 7.66
N PRO A 178 -17.51 -3.21 8.99
CA PRO A 178 -16.52 -3.98 9.74
C PRO A 178 -16.75 -5.49 9.68
N ASN A 179 -18.00 -5.92 9.90
CA ASN A 179 -18.42 -7.33 9.84
C ASN A 179 -18.19 -7.97 8.46
N ARG A 180 -18.05 -7.17 7.39
CA ARG A 180 -17.71 -7.65 6.03
C ARG A 180 -16.22 -7.58 5.74
N LEU A 181 -15.47 -6.72 6.43
CA LEU A 181 -14.05 -6.52 6.20
C LEU A 181 -13.20 -7.51 7.01
N ILE A 182 -13.54 -7.77 8.27
CA ILE A 182 -12.83 -8.69 9.16
C ILE A 182 -12.71 -10.12 8.57
N PRO A 183 -13.77 -10.72 7.98
CA PRO A 183 -13.68 -12.06 7.42
C PRO A 183 -12.92 -12.15 6.09
N HIS A 184 -12.45 -11.02 5.56
CA HIS A 184 -11.77 -11.00 4.26
C HIS A 184 -10.44 -11.78 4.36
N PRO A 185 -10.08 -12.64 3.38
CA PRO A 185 -8.86 -13.46 3.44
C PRO A 185 -7.56 -12.66 3.62
N ARG A 186 -7.57 -11.41 3.14
CA ARG A 186 -6.44 -10.46 3.25
C ARG A 186 -6.57 -9.43 4.37
N PHE A 187 -7.57 -9.56 5.23
CA PHE A 187 -7.80 -8.60 6.31
C PHE A 187 -6.56 -8.41 7.16
N ARG A 188 -5.93 -9.49 7.64
CA ARG A 188 -4.77 -9.40 8.52
C ARG A 188 -3.62 -8.60 7.91
N ALA A 189 -3.23 -8.92 6.68
CA ALA A 189 -2.16 -8.21 6.00
C ALA A 189 -2.54 -6.74 5.72
N ALA A 190 -3.80 -6.46 5.38
CA ALA A 190 -4.23 -5.09 5.15
C ALA A 190 -4.37 -4.26 6.43
N TYR A 191 -4.70 -4.91 7.55
CA TYR A 191 -4.72 -4.30 8.88
C TYR A 191 -3.29 -4.03 9.38
N ASP A 192 -2.38 -5.00 9.24
CA ASP A 192 -0.95 -4.78 9.51
C ASP A 192 -0.40 -3.59 8.70
N PHE A 193 -0.86 -3.46 7.45
CA PHE A 193 -0.52 -2.32 6.61
C PHE A 193 -1.13 -1.00 7.09
N LEU A 194 -2.36 -1.02 7.63
CA LEU A 194 -2.97 0.16 8.25
C LEU A 194 -2.14 0.63 9.46
N LEU A 195 -1.63 -0.29 10.27
CA LEU A 195 -0.75 0.05 11.40
C LEU A 195 0.53 0.75 10.93
N LEU A 196 1.16 0.25 9.86
CA LEU A 196 2.33 0.91 9.27
C LEU A 196 2.02 2.36 8.85
N ARG A 197 0.87 2.56 8.20
CA ARG A 197 0.43 3.89 7.78
C ARG A 197 0.15 4.82 8.96
N ALA A 198 -0.39 4.28 10.06
CA ALA A 198 -0.61 5.04 11.28
C ALA A 198 0.72 5.45 11.93
N THR A 199 1.67 4.52 12.04
CA THR A 199 3.04 4.80 12.53
C THR A 199 3.75 5.86 11.68
N ALA A 200 3.54 5.84 10.36
CA ALA A 200 4.08 6.83 9.44
C ALA A 200 3.34 8.18 9.46
N GLY A 201 2.26 8.32 10.24
CA GLY A 201 1.44 9.53 10.29
C GLY A 201 0.56 9.76 9.06
N GLU A 202 0.41 8.77 8.17
CA GLU A 202 -0.45 8.89 6.98
C GLU A 202 -1.95 8.76 7.31
N VAL A 203 -2.27 8.15 8.45
CA VAL A 203 -3.64 8.01 8.96
C VAL A 203 -3.65 8.22 10.46
N GLU A 204 -4.79 8.68 10.97
CA GLU A 204 -4.99 8.88 12.41
C GLU A 204 -4.75 7.59 13.21
N GLN A 205 -3.96 7.67 14.29
CA GLN A 205 -3.70 6.53 15.17
C GLN A 205 -5.00 5.96 15.76
N GLU A 206 -5.98 6.82 16.07
CA GLU A 206 -7.31 6.41 16.55
C GLU A 206 -8.05 5.47 15.58
N LEU A 207 -7.78 5.58 14.27
CA LEU A 207 -8.35 4.68 13.27
C LEU A 207 -7.78 3.27 13.46
N ALA A 208 -6.46 3.17 13.59
CA ALA A 208 -5.77 1.91 13.82
C ALA A 208 -6.22 1.27 15.15
N ASP A 209 -6.21 2.04 16.24
CA ASP A 209 -6.58 1.57 17.58
C ASP A 209 -8.02 1.04 17.61
N TRP A 210 -8.95 1.72 16.93
CA TRP A 210 -10.32 1.24 16.83
C TRP A 210 -10.42 -0.10 16.10
N TRP A 211 -9.64 -0.30 15.04
CA TRP A 211 -9.60 -1.57 14.34
C TRP A 211 -8.94 -2.68 15.15
N THR A 212 -8.02 -2.35 16.07
CA THR A 212 -7.50 -3.30 17.08
C THR A 212 -8.65 -3.81 17.95
N LEU A 213 -9.41 -2.90 18.55
CA LEU A 213 -10.47 -3.24 19.52
C LEU A 213 -11.61 -4.06 18.90
N VAL A 214 -12.07 -3.68 17.70
CA VAL A 214 -13.23 -4.33 17.05
C VAL A 214 -12.92 -5.77 16.59
N GLN A 215 -11.65 -6.16 16.50
CA GLN A 215 -11.26 -7.54 16.19
C GLN A 215 -11.57 -8.48 17.37
N ASP A 216 -11.38 -8.00 18.60
CA ASP A 216 -11.58 -8.79 19.82
C ASP A 216 -13.00 -8.66 20.38
N ASP A 217 -13.62 -7.48 20.21
CA ASP A 217 -15.01 -7.23 20.64
C ASP A 217 -15.85 -6.60 19.53
N PRO A 218 -16.74 -7.37 18.86
CA PRO A 218 -17.68 -6.83 17.89
C PRO A 218 -18.70 -5.81 18.45
N ALA A 219 -18.87 -5.74 19.79
CA ALA A 219 -19.69 -4.75 20.47
C ALA A 219 -18.95 -3.43 20.73
N THR A 220 -17.67 -3.32 20.35
CA THR A 220 -16.86 -2.09 20.46
C THR A 220 -17.65 -0.87 19.99
N PRO A 221 -17.77 0.19 20.81
CA PRO A 221 -18.51 1.38 20.46
C PRO A 221 -18.07 1.95 19.11
N LYS A 222 -19.05 2.31 18.30
CA LYS A 222 -18.78 2.99 17.03
C LYS A 222 -18.22 4.38 17.37
N PRO A 223 -17.14 4.80 16.73
CA PRO A 223 -16.51 6.07 17.07
C PRO A 223 -17.50 7.20 16.77
N ALA A 224 -17.63 8.12 17.72
CA ALA A 224 -18.35 9.36 17.53
C ALA A 224 -17.64 10.14 16.40
N SER A 225 -18.43 10.63 15.45
CA SER A 225 -18.03 11.24 14.17
C SER A 225 -16.72 12.03 14.13
N GLY A 226 -15.87 11.70 13.15
CA GLY A 226 -15.13 12.69 12.35
C GLY A 226 -15.97 13.08 11.11
N THR A 227 -16.26 14.37 11.00
CA THR A 227 -16.83 15.14 9.85
C THR A 227 -17.25 14.36 8.60
N GLY A 228 -18.48 13.81 8.64
CA GLY A 228 -19.21 13.39 7.45
C GLY A 228 -20.30 14.41 7.11
N MET A 229 -20.07 15.16 6.03
CA MET A 229 -20.97 16.14 5.42
C MET A 229 -22.46 15.77 5.58
N LYS A 230 -23.24 16.65 6.21
CA LYS A 230 -24.69 16.51 6.42
C LYS A 230 -25.36 16.12 5.10
N LYS A 231 -25.85 14.88 4.99
CA LYS A 231 -26.78 14.48 3.92
C LYS A 231 -28.00 15.41 3.98
N ARG A 232 -28.09 16.38 3.07
CA ARG A 232 -29.34 17.11 2.79
C ARG A 232 -30.40 16.07 2.46
N LYS A 233 -31.36 15.89 3.37
CA LYS A 233 -32.61 15.16 3.16
C LYS A 233 -33.26 15.75 1.89
N ARG A 234 -33.24 15.01 0.77
CA ARG A 234 -34.09 15.33 -0.38
C ARG A 234 -35.54 15.18 0.08
N ARG A 235 -36.18 16.30 0.43
CA ARG A 235 -37.64 16.41 0.55
C ARG A 235 -38.21 16.30 -0.87
N GLY A 236 -38.47 15.07 -1.31
CA GLY A 236 -39.25 14.80 -2.53
C GLY A 236 -40.73 15.06 -2.23
N GLY A 237 -41.17 16.29 -2.44
CA GLY A 237 -42.57 16.66 -2.45
C GLY A 237 -43.19 16.45 -3.82
N ARG A 238 -44.30 15.69 -3.84
CA ARG A 238 -45.54 15.96 -4.58
C ARG A 238 -45.51 15.87 -6.12
N ARG A 239 -46.15 14.82 -6.65
CA ARG A 239 -47.46 14.98 -7.33
C ARG A 239 -48.10 13.63 -7.64
N ARG A 240 -49.22 13.36 -6.95
CA ARG A 240 -50.35 12.59 -7.47
C ARG A 240 -50.76 13.18 -8.81
N ARG A 241 -50.93 12.34 -9.83
CA ARG A 241 -51.93 12.55 -10.86
C ARG A 241 -52.78 11.28 -10.90
N LEU A 242 -54.03 11.46 -10.47
CA LEU A 242 -55.14 10.61 -10.87
C LEU A 242 -55.29 10.75 -12.40
N HIS A 243 -55.52 9.64 -13.08
CA HIS A 243 -56.24 9.64 -14.34
C HIS A 243 -57.12 8.40 -14.34
N GLU A 244 -58.38 8.63 -13.98
CA GLU A 244 -59.50 7.78 -14.35
C GLU A 244 -59.86 8.05 -15.83
N ASP A 245 -60.54 7.05 -16.39
CA ASP A 245 -61.35 7.03 -17.61
C ASP A 245 -60.64 7.02 -18.97
N ASN A 246 -60.65 5.84 -19.58
CA ASN A 246 -60.84 5.71 -21.02
C ASN A 246 -61.62 4.43 -21.32
N GLU A 247 -62.91 4.60 -21.65
CA GLU A 247 -63.81 3.61 -22.26
C GLU A 247 -63.36 3.37 -23.72
N PRO A 248 -63.52 2.15 -24.29
CA PRO A 248 -63.06 1.84 -25.64
C PRO A 248 -64.02 2.38 -26.72
N PRO A 249 -63.54 2.71 -27.93
CA PRO A 249 -64.41 3.07 -29.04
C PRO A 249 -65.12 1.84 -29.61
N ALA A 250 -66.36 2.06 -30.04
CA ALA A 250 -67.24 1.12 -30.70
C ALA A 250 -66.75 0.73 -32.10
N ASP A 251 -66.94 -0.56 -32.43
CA ASP A 251 -66.83 -1.11 -33.78
C ASP A 251 -68.12 -0.87 -34.60
N ASP A 252 -67.91 -0.51 -35.87
CA ASP A 252 -68.70 -0.77 -37.10
C ASP A 252 -70.24 -0.90 -37.06
N GLU A 253 -70.93 0.07 -37.66
CA GLU A 253 -71.75 -0.06 -38.91
C GLU A 253 -72.25 1.31 -39.41
#